data_AF-A0A8T4P8M9-F1
#
_entry.id   AF-A0A8T4P8M9-F1
#
_cell.length_a   1.000
_cell.length_b   1.000
_cell.length_c   1.000
_cell.angle_alpha   90.00
_cell.angle_beta   90.00
_cell.angle_gamma   90.00
#
_symmetry.space_group_name_H-M   'P 1'
#
loop_
_entity.id
_entity.type
_entity.pdbx_description
1 polymer ?
#
loop_
_entity_poly.entity_id
_entity_poly.type
_entity_poly.pdbx_seq_one_letter_code
_entity_poly.pdbx_strand_id
1 'polypeptide(L)'
;MKILRNTKASENWAPGSMPYFIIFVIILGFSTVVFLMIINSFLAGSIDIPKNVEERILMERFYNSPDCFAYEDEKIRTYLNTIDWNKFKSNAVIDKCLPSIGSKYSFKLELDNPEGIGRLSVTTTNWAGGADFRLEQRDVFVYYNNKIQNGRLSIFIQDA
;
A
#
# COMPACT_ATOMS: atom_id res chain seq x y z
N MET A 1 -15.28 -60.45 -58.74
CA MET A 1 -15.11 -59.01 -58.44
C MET A 1 -16.33 -58.54 -57.65
N LYS A 2 -16.19 -58.27 -56.35
CA LYS A 2 -17.26 -57.67 -55.52
C LYS A 2 -16.66 -56.46 -54.81
N ILE A 3 -17.26 -55.31 -55.12
CA ILE A 3 -16.87 -53.97 -54.71
C ILE A 3 -17.48 -53.67 -53.33
N LEU A 4 -16.60 -53.25 -52.41
CA LEU A 4 -16.72 -52.32 -51.28
C LEU A 4 -17.99 -52.34 -50.40
N ARG A 5 -17.79 -52.25 -49.08
CA ARG A 5 -18.47 -51.23 -48.27
C ARG A 5 -17.65 -50.83 -47.04
N ASN A 6 -17.16 -49.59 -47.11
CA ASN A 6 -16.65 -48.80 -46.02
C ASN A 6 -17.83 -48.34 -45.17
N THR A 7 -18.03 -48.94 -44.00
CA THR A 7 -18.90 -48.37 -42.96
C THR A 7 -18.03 -47.53 -42.05
N LYS A 8 -18.04 -46.21 -42.31
CA LYS A 8 -17.75 -45.22 -41.28
C LYS A 8 -18.66 -45.56 -40.09
N ALA A 9 -18.07 -46.00 -38.98
CA ALA A 9 -18.78 -46.06 -37.72
C ALA A 9 -19.20 -44.63 -37.39
N SER A 10 -20.46 -44.31 -37.65
CA SER A 10 -21.09 -43.14 -37.06
C SER A 10 -21.03 -43.37 -35.56
N GLU A 11 -20.22 -42.56 -34.89
CA GLU A 11 -20.19 -42.45 -33.44
C GLU A 11 -21.60 -42.08 -33.00
N ASN A 12 -22.39 -43.10 -32.66
CA ASN A 12 -23.74 -42.94 -32.18
C ASN A 12 -23.62 -42.38 -30.77
N TRP A 13 -23.80 -41.07 -30.64
CA TRP A 13 -24.14 -40.42 -29.38
C TRP A 13 -25.47 -41.04 -28.93
N ALA A 14 -25.39 -42.16 -28.21
CA ALA A 14 -26.55 -42.90 -27.80
C ALA A 14 -27.39 -41.98 -26.90
N PRO A 15 -28.70 -41.78 -27.17
CA PRO A 15 -29.54 -40.90 -26.36
C PRO A 15 -29.61 -41.31 -24.86
N GLY A 16 -29.15 -42.52 -24.51
CA GLY A 16 -28.99 -42.99 -23.14
C GLY A 16 -27.77 -42.41 -22.38
N SER A 17 -26.79 -41.79 -23.05
CA SER A 17 -25.64 -41.16 -22.39
C SER A 17 -25.88 -39.68 -22.03
N MET A 18 -26.90 -39.06 -22.61
CA MET A 18 -27.27 -37.65 -22.38
C MET A 18 -27.46 -37.28 -20.88
N PRO A 19 -28.17 -38.07 -20.05
CA PRO A 19 -28.32 -37.74 -18.62
C PRO A 19 -26.98 -37.74 -17.86
N TYR A 20 -26.02 -38.59 -18.25
CA TYR A 20 -24.70 -38.62 -17.62
C TYR A 20 -23.90 -37.34 -17.91
N PHE A 21 -23.98 -36.81 -19.14
CA PHE A 21 -23.32 -35.55 -19.48
C PHE A 21 -23.93 -34.35 -18.74
N ILE A 22 -25.25 -34.33 -18.54
CA ILE A 22 -25.91 -33.28 -17.77
C ILE A 22 -25.44 -33.30 -16.32
N ILE A 23 -25.42 -34.47 -15.69
CA ILE A 23 -24.92 -34.64 -14.31
C ILE A 23 -23.44 -34.24 -14.21
N PHE A 24 -22.62 -34.65 -15.19
CA PHE A 24 -21.21 -34.30 -15.24
C PHE A 24 -20.97 -32.78 -15.29
N VAL A 25 -21.71 -32.06 -16.14
CA VAL A 25 -21.59 -30.59 -16.25
C VAL A 25 -22.02 -29.90 -14.95
N ILE A 26 -23.07 -30.40 -14.28
CA ILE A 26 -23.52 -29.87 -12.99
C ILE A 26 -22.43 -30.05 -11.92
N ILE A 27 -21.85 -31.25 -11.82
CA ILE A 27 -20.77 -31.54 -10.85
C ILE A 27 -19.56 -30.67 -11.13
N LEU A 28 -19.17 -30.53 -12.40
CA LEU A 28 -18.02 -29.71 -12.80
C LEU A 28 -18.26 -28.22 -12.52
N GLY A 29 -19.48 -27.72 -12.76
CA GLY A 29 -19.88 -26.36 -12.41
C GLY A 29 -19.80 -26.10 -10.90
N PHE A 30 -20.35 -27.01 -10.09
CA PHE A 30 -20.30 -26.90 -8.63
C PHE A 30 -18.87 -26.95 -8.09
N SER A 31 -18.05 -27.87 -8.61
CA SER A 31 -16.63 -27.97 -8.26
C SER A 31 -15.86 -26.68 -8.58
N THR A 32 -16.15 -26.06 -9.73
CA THR A 32 -15.52 -24.79 -10.12
C THR A 32 -15.88 -23.66 -9.15
N VAL A 33 -17.15 -23.54 -8.76
CA VAL A 33 -17.59 -22.52 -7.79
C VAL A 33 -16.91 -22.72 -6.43
N VAL A 34 -16.89 -23.95 -5.92
CA VAL A 34 -16.20 -24.28 -4.66
C VAL A 34 -14.72 -23.96 -4.74
N PHE A 35 -14.07 -24.30 -5.86
CA PHE A 35 -12.66 -24.01 -6.07
C PHE A 35 -12.37 -22.50 -6.06
N LEU A 36 -13.21 -21.69 -6.73
CA LEU A 36 -13.08 -20.23 -6.71
C LEU A 36 -13.30 -19.66 -5.30
N MET A 37 -14.24 -20.19 -4.51
CA MET A 37 -14.44 -19.76 -3.12
C MET A 37 -13.23 -20.07 -2.23
N ILE A 38 -12.60 -21.23 -2.43
CA ILE A 38 -11.36 -21.60 -1.71
C ILE A 38 -10.23 -20.64 -2.09
N ILE A 39 -10.02 -20.40 -3.38
CA ILE A 39 -8.98 -19.46 -3.86
C ILE A 39 -9.20 -18.07 -3.27
N ASN A 40 -10.43 -17.54 -3.31
CA ASN A 40 -10.71 -16.21 -2.76
C ASN A 40 -10.44 -16.15 -1.26
N SER A 41 -10.81 -17.19 -0.51
CA SER A 41 -10.53 -17.27 0.93
C SER A 41 -9.02 -17.32 1.23
N PHE A 42 -8.26 -18.08 0.43
CA PHE A 42 -6.81 -18.16 0.57
C PHE A 42 -6.11 -16.86 0.19
N LEU A 43 -6.53 -16.20 -0.90
CA LEU A 43 -5.96 -14.91 -1.31
C LEU A 43 -6.28 -13.80 -0.29
N ALA A 44 -7.51 -13.75 0.22
CA ALA A 44 -7.90 -12.76 1.22
C ALA A 44 -7.12 -12.90 2.54
N GLY A 45 -6.78 -14.14 2.94
CA GLY A 45 -6.01 -14.41 4.15
C GLY A 45 -4.49 -14.29 4.00
N SER A 46 -3.95 -14.30 2.77
CA SER A 46 -2.50 -14.37 2.54
C SER A 46 -1.85 -13.05 2.12
N ILE A 47 -2.63 -11.99 1.89
CA ILE A 47 -2.10 -10.66 1.57
C ILE A 47 -2.00 -9.86 2.87
N ASP A 48 -1.20 -10.34 3.81
CA ASP A 48 -0.78 -9.52 4.94
C ASP A 48 0.54 -8.85 4.54
N ILE A 49 0.52 -7.53 4.36
CA ILE A 49 1.72 -6.79 3.98
C ILE A 49 2.70 -6.88 5.16
N PRO A 50 3.97 -7.26 4.95
CA PRO A 50 4.93 -7.30 6.05
C PRO A 50 4.97 -5.94 6.75
N LYS A 51 4.84 -5.91 8.08
CA LYS A 51 4.77 -4.67 8.89
C LYS A 51 5.82 -3.63 8.49
N ASN A 52 7.05 -4.08 8.26
CA ASN A 52 8.18 -3.22 7.86
C ASN A 52 7.96 -2.50 6.52
N VAL A 53 7.23 -3.10 5.58
CA VAL A 53 6.94 -2.52 4.27
C VAL A 53 5.85 -1.46 4.41
N GLU A 54 4.81 -1.74 5.19
CA GLU A 54 3.73 -0.78 5.47
C GLU A 54 4.29 0.48 6.14
N GLU A 55 5.08 0.32 7.20
CA GLU A 55 5.73 1.43 7.90
C GLU A 55 6.61 2.26 6.96
N ARG A 56 7.38 1.61 6.08
CA ARG A 56 8.23 2.31 5.12
C ARG A 56 7.44 3.14 4.11
N ILE A 57 6.32 2.61 3.61
CA ILE A 57 5.43 3.34 2.70
C ILE A 57 4.81 4.55 3.42
N LEU A 58 4.39 4.38 4.68
CA LEU A 58 3.84 5.47 5.48
C LEU A 58 4.89 6.57 5.71
N MET A 59 6.14 6.20 6.01
CA MET A 59 7.23 7.16 6.18
C MET A 59 7.54 7.93 4.89
N GLU A 60 7.56 7.25 3.74
CA GLU A 60 7.81 7.88 2.44
C GLU A 60 6.76 8.95 2.11
N ARG A 61 5.52 8.80 2.58
CA ARG A 61 4.47 9.81 2.36
C ARG A 61 4.80 11.16 2.98
N PHE A 62 5.50 11.20 4.12
CA PHE A 62 5.78 12.46 4.81
C PHE A 62 6.56 13.46 3.95
N TYR A 63 7.49 12.97 3.13
CA TYR A 63 8.40 13.80 2.33
C TYR A 63 8.22 13.67 0.80
N ASN A 64 7.32 12.80 0.34
CA ASN A 64 7.00 12.65 -1.08
C ASN A 64 5.55 13.00 -1.45
N SER A 65 4.65 13.18 -0.48
CA SER A 65 3.25 13.53 -0.76
C SER A 65 2.99 15.04 -0.63
N PRO A 66 2.38 15.70 -1.64
CA PRO A 66 2.04 17.13 -1.59
C PRO A 66 0.98 17.43 -0.52
N ASP A 67 0.10 16.46 -0.23
CA ASP A 67 -0.92 16.51 0.82
C ASP A 67 -0.30 16.54 2.23
N CYS A 68 1.00 16.23 2.32
CA CYS A 68 1.79 16.22 3.54
C CYS A 68 2.78 17.38 3.57
N PHE A 69 4.04 17.08 3.84
CA PHE A 69 5.08 18.09 3.99
C PHE A 69 5.90 18.26 2.72
N ALA A 70 5.63 17.52 1.65
CA ALA A 70 6.39 17.69 0.41
C ALA A 70 6.16 19.10 -0.17
N TYR A 71 7.24 19.67 -0.68
CA TYR A 71 7.23 20.95 -1.36
C TYR A 71 6.53 20.82 -2.71
N GLU A 72 5.64 21.77 -2.97
CA GLU A 72 4.91 21.89 -4.22
C GLU A 72 5.13 23.31 -4.77
N ASP A 73 5.49 23.41 -6.04
CA ASP A 73 5.66 24.70 -6.69
C ASP A 73 4.33 25.30 -7.17
N GLU A 74 4.38 26.54 -7.67
CA GLU A 74 3.22 27.26 -8.21
C GLU A 74 2.53 26.57 -9.40
N LYS A 75 3.19 25.57 -10.02
CA LYS A 75 2.66 24.78 -11.14
C LYS A 75 2.17 23.40 -10.70
N ILE A 76 1.97 23.19 -9.39
CA ILE A 76 1.46 21.93 -8.83
C ILE A 76 2.45 20.78 -9.09
N ARG A 77 3.76 21.08 -9.10
CA ARG A 77 4.81 20.06 -9.21
C ARG A 77 5.38 19.75 -7.83
N THR A 78 5.21 18.50 -7.40
CA THR A 78 5.77 18.00 -6.14
C THR A 78 7.25 17.65 -6.30
N TYR A 79 8.08 18.19 -5.43
CA TYR A 79 9.50 17.87 -5.38
C TYR A 79 9.72 16.73 -4.37
N LEU A 80 10.13 15.57 -4.88
CA LEU A 80 10.41 14.41 -4.05
C LEU A 80 11.57 14.69 -3.10
N ASN A 81 11.54 14.05 -1.93
CA ASN A 81 12.54 14.22 -0.88
C ASN A 81 12.77 15.68 -0.45
N THR A 82 11.82 16.57 -0.72
CA THR A 82 11.93 18.01 -0.43
C THR A 82 10.76 18.42 0.45
N ILE A 83 11.05 18.83 1.68
CA ILE A 83 10.06 19.22 2.68
C ILE A 83 9.88 20.73 2.66
N ASP A 84 8.64 21.20 2.61
CA ASP A 84 8.31 22.61 2.82
C ASP A 84 8.30 22.92 4.32
N TRP A 85 9.22 23.78 4.74
CA TRP A 85 9.38 24.19 6.14
C TRP A 85 8.12 24.82 6.72
N ASN A 86 7.41 25.64 5.93
CA ASN A 86 6.21 26.32 6.39
C ASN A 86 5.05 25.34 6.55
N LYS A 87 4.90 24.38 5.62
CA LYS A 87 3.92 23.29 5.77
C LYS A 87 4.20 22.50 7.04
N PHE A 88 5.44 22.06 7.23
CA PHE A 88 5.86 21.30 8.41
C PHE A 88 5.58 22.06 9.72
N LYS A 89 5.90 23.36 9.76
CA LYS A 89 5.65 24.22 10.92
C LYS A 89 4.15 24.40 11.21
N SER A 90 3.33 24.56 10.17
CA SER A 90 1.90 24.83 10.32
C SER A 90 1.09 23.61 10.76
N ASN A 91 1.52 22.40 10.37
CA ASN A 91 0.82 21.15 10.67
C ASN A 91 1.42 20.48 11.90
N ALA A 92 1.05 20.96 13.08
CA ALA A 92 1.46 20.37 14.35
C ALA A 92 1.01 18.91 14.54
N VAL A 93 -0.08 18.51 13.85
CA VAL A 93 -0.68 17.18 13.91
C VAL A 93 -0.58 16.50 12.55
N ILE A 94 0.09 15.35 12.48
CA ILE A 94 0.38 14.66 11.22
C ILE A 94 -0.72 13.68 10.78
N ASP A 95 -1.80 13.52 11.55
CA ASP A 95 -2.81 12.48 11.31
C ASP A 95 -3.43 12.56 9.91
N LYS A 96 -3.52 13.77 9.32
CA LYS A 96 -4.04 13.97 7.96
C LYS A 96 -3.16 13.33 6.88
N CYS A 97 -1.89 13.09 7.17
CA CYS A 97 -0.96 12.40 6.28
C CYS A 97 -1.12 10.89 6.26
N LEU A 98 -1.73 10.37 7.31
CA LEU A 98 -1.89 8.94 7.50
C LEU A 98 -3.27 8.52 7.00
N PRO A 99 -3.37 7.39 6.28
CA PRO A 99 -4.67 6.80 6.00
C PRO A 99 -5.36 6.41 7.33
N SER A 100 -6.67 6.15 7.32
CA SER A 100 -7.44 5.77 8.52
C SER A 100 -6.91 4.52 9.26
N ILE A 101 -6.03 3.74 8.61
CA ILE A 101 -5.28 2.59 9.16
C ILE A 101 -4.17 3.06 10.13
N GLY A 102 -3.78 4.34 10.07
CA GLY A 102 -2.73 4.97 10.87
C GLY A 102 -2.99 5.01 12.36
N SER A 103 -4.14 4.53 12.86
CA SER A 103 -4.37 4.36 14.30
C SER A 103 -3.45 3.32 14.94
N LYS A 104 -2.89 2.40 14.14
CA LYS A 104 -1.97 1.34 14.61
C LYS A 104 -0.55 1.81 14.92
N TYR A 105 -0.15 2.93 14.33
CA TYR A 105 1.19 3.47 14.49
C TYR A 105 1.10 4.89 15.02
N SER A 106 1.98 5.24 15.94
CA SER A 106 2.17 6.62 16.37
C SER A 106 3.53 7.10 15.87
N PHE A 107 3.55 8.32 15.36
CA PHE A 107 4.73 8.90 14.76
C PHE A 107 5.04 10.24 15.40
N LYS A 108 6.33 10.49 15.61
CA LYS A 108 6.86 11.81 15.87
C LYS A 108 7.91 12.11 14.82
N LEU A 109 7.83 13.28 14.20
CA LEU A 109 8.79 13.73 13.21
C LEU A 109 9.53 14.93 13.78
N GLU A 110 10.85 14.89 13.73
CA GLU A 110 11.70 16.05 14.03
C GLU A 110 12.47 16.45 12.78
N LEU A 111 12.34 17.72 12.40
CA LEU A 111 13.06 18.30 11.28
C LEU A 111 14.11 19.29 11.79
N ASP A 112 15.36 19.04 11.44
CA ASP A 112 16.46 19.96 11.72
C ASP A 112 16.27 21.25 10.92
N ASN A 113 16.42 22.39 11.58
CA ASN A 113 16.30 23.69 10.92
C ASN A 113 17.45 23.86 9.91
N PRO A 114 17.16 24.22 8.65
CA PRO A 114 18.19 24.46 7.64
C PRO A 114 19.18 25.57 8.02
N GLU A 115 18.76 26.55 8.83
CA GLU A 115 19.62 27.65 9.32
C GLU A 115 20.26 27.37 10.69
N GLY A 116 20.06 26.17 11.26
CA GLY A 116 20.64 25.77 12.56
C GLY A 116 19.99 26.41 13.79
N ILE A 117 18.88 27.13 13.63
CA ILE A 117 18.23 27.91 14.71
C ILE A 117 17.33 27.03 15.62
N GLY A 118 17.17 25.73 15.34
CA GLY A 118 16.42 24.83 16.21
C GLY A 118 15.94 23.54 15.53
N ARG A 119 15.00 22.86 16.18
CA ARG A 119 14.29 21.69 15.64
C ARG A 119 12.80 21.95 15.72
N LEU A 120 12.06 21.59 14.68
CA LEU A 120 10.61 21.51 14.73
C LEU A 120 10.21 20.07 14.96
N SER A 121 9.18 19.87 15.79
CA SER A 121 8.61 18.55 16.05
C SER A 121 7.12 18.57 15.75
N VAL A 122 6.63 17.52 15.11
CA VAL A 122 5.21 17.27 14.87
C VAL A 122 4.90 15.83 15.23
N THR A 123 3.70 15.56 15.76
CA THR A 123 3.33 14.24 16.27
C THR A 123 1.96 13.82 15.77
N THR A 124 1.69 12.52 15.75
CA THR A 124 0.32 12.01 15.68
C THR A 124 -0.41 12.26 17.00
N THR A 125 -1.74 12.23 16.97
CA THR A 125 -2.55 12.39 18.20
C THR A 125 -2.39 11.24 19.19
N ASN A 126 -2.11 10.03 18.70
CA ASN A 126 -1.88 8.83 19.51
C ASN A 126 -0.43 8.70 20.04
N TRP A 127 0.43 9.71 19.86
CA TRP A 127 1.81 9.67 20.35
C TRP A 127 1.86 9.74 21.89
N ALA A 128 2.29 8.65 22.53
CA ALA A 128 2.31 8.55 23.99
C ALA A 128 3.57 9.14 24.64
N GLY A 129 4.63 9.40 23.87
CA GLY A 129 5.88 10.01 24.39
C GLY A 129 6.73 9.08 25.26
N GLY A 130 6.55 7.76 25.13
CA GLY A 130 7.36 6.76 25.83
C GLY A 130 8.81 6.68 25.34
N ALA A 131 9.63 5.93 26.08
CA ALA A 131 11.03 5.66 25.70
C ALA A 131 11.18 4.54 24.66
N ASP A 132 10.12 3.75 24.43
CA ASP A 132 10.14 2.63 23.49
C ASP A 132 9.65 3.11 22.12
N PHE A 133 10.60 3.54 21.30
CA PHE A 133 10.36 3.93 19.92
C PHE A 133 11.53 3.51 19.03
N ARG A 134 11.23 3.29 17.75
CA ARG A 134 12.23 3.10 16.71
C ARG A 134 12.55 4.46 16.06
N LEU A 135 13.83 4.78 15.95
CA LEU A 135 14.31 5.99 15.26
C LEU A 135 14.82 5.63 13.87
N GLU A 136 14.34 6.34 12.87
CA GLU A 136 14.82 6.31 11.50
C GLU A 136 15.22 7.71 11.05
N GLN A 137 16.43 7.87 10.53
CA GLN A 137 16.93 9.15 10.03
C GLN A 137 17.00 9.15 8.51
N ARG A 138 16.57 10.25 7.91
CA ARG A 138 16.62 10.47 6.46
C ARG A 138 17.21 11.84 6.17
N ASP A 139 18.16 11.86 5.24
CA ASP A 139 18.65 13.12 4.68
C ASP A 139 17.65 13.59 3.62
N VAL A 140 17.12 14.79 3.83
CA VAL A 140 16.05 15.39 3.03
C VAL A 140 16.48 16.78 2.59
N PHE A 141 15.84 17.31 1.55
CA PHE A 141 15.92 18.72 1.24
C PHE A 141 14.85 19.49 1.99
N VAL A 142 15.14 20.72 2.39
CA VAL A 142 14.18 21.61 3.05
C VAL A 142 14.07 22.89 2.23
N TYR A 143 12.86 23.19 1.79
CA TYR A 143 12.53 24.45 1.15
C TYR A 143 12.16 25.49 2.24
N TYR A 144 12.99 26.52 2.36
CA TYR A 144 12.82 27.60 3.32
C TYR A 144 13.35 28.92 2.73
N ASN A 145 12.61 30.02 2.91
CA ASN A 145 13.00 31.36 2.44
C ASN A 145 13.41 31.39 0.94
N ASN A 146 12.63 30.72 0.08
CA ASN A 146 12.88 30.61 -1.36
C ASN A 146 14.23 29.95 -1.72
N LYS A 147 14.76 29.10 -0.84
CA LYS A 147 15.98 28.33 -1.04
C LYS A 147 15.75 26.88 -0.64
N ILE A 148 16.40 25.97 -1.36
CA ILE A 148 16.47 24.56 -1.01
C ILE A 148 17.80 24.32 -0.30
N GLN A 149 17.75 23.71 0.88
CA GLN A 149 18.91 23.42 1.70
C GLN A 149 18.88 21.96 2.14
N ASN A 150 20.04 21.43 2.53
CA ASN A 150 20.10 20.08 3.11
C ASN A 150 19.55 20.12 4.54
N GLY A 151 18.74 19.13 4.88
CA GLY A 151 18.21 18.94 6.22
C GLY A 151 18.18 17.46 6.59
N ARG A 152 17.80 17.20 7.84
CA ARG A 152 17.66 15.85 8.36
C ARG A 152 16.30 15.70 9.02
N LEU A 153 15.58 14.69 8.58
CA LEU A 153 14.31 14.25 9.15
C LEU A 153 14.59 13.06 10.07
N SER A 154 14.26 13.20 11.34
CA SER A 154 14.25 12.12 12.33
C SER A 154 12.82 11.65 12.52
N ILE A 155 12.55 10.40 12.20
CA ILE A 155 11.25 9.75 12.27
C ILE A 155 11.27 8.79 13.45
N PHE A 156 10.42 9.06 14.43
CA PHE A 156 10.22 8.24 15.61
C PHE A 156 8.92 7.48 15.45
N ILE A 157 8.98 6.15 15.61
CA ILE A 157 7.85 5.25 15.38
C ILE A 157 7.60 4.49 16.69
N GLN A 158 6.36 4.52 17.16
CA GLN A 158 5.91 3.77 18.31
C GLN A 158 4.65 2.98 17.92
N ASP A 159 4.68 1.67 18.18
CA ASP A 159 3.50 0.80 18.00
C ASP A 159 2.43 1.23 19.01
N ALA A 160 1.20 1.46 18.53
CA ALA A 160 0.07 1.91 19.34
C ALA A 160 -0.66 0.74 20.03
#